data_AF-A0A8K0TF36-F1
#
_entry.id   AF-A0A8K0TF36-F1
#
_cell.length_a   1.000
_cell.length_b   1.000
_cell.length_c   1.000
_cell.angle_alpha   90.00
_cell.angle_beta   90.00
_cell.angle_gamma   90.00
#
_symmetry.space_group_name_H-M   'P 1'
#
loop_
_entity.id
_entity.type
_entity.pdbx_description
1 polymer ?
#
loop_
_entity_poly.entity_id
_entity_poly.type
_entity_poly.pdbx_seq_one_letter_code
_entity_poly.pdbx_strand_id
1 'polypeptide(L)'
;MEGNNSIGGSLSSGLRATLERAVVTAANLALATAAADARSDPVVPSAIVLALNYAFPLLSEHNRSEINSDALLPIAVEALIGPEGFEHASFLAGIDADLKEVGAQLHWGLEASSFARLQDLETKPLMGGIGPLSKLAAFAVERATNANAVMTALEALLAFTGELLGRWQANRLSSIDQSEETVCLTPDALRTTPALWETLRKALYSTVTVLQAIVARSLLDPNLRNDIVAPKVAVNVLRALRNLYFISSRNANSQFQVYSFTYLTSLDILARFPDASVSFLSSTRPRDPGAAPGHPLNRTLDLFYLNVAEHLPLNMPSPACEDLIVQPATAYLTQAGPPSHLTVELFEAAHSAVLSTLSCPHNGALTVKLVPFYIDTLFASFPSYISTRQFRVAFKTIMQIVSPPFPIAATDPYLSETLLEMVRFRALGAATTPLPETPDAASSDAAPAPQHVTSEQSSLVLTLIDALPYLPLPLVQEWMTVTAQTMNAIADPAMRQPVKDRFLEVLVSGEMDVERAAIGVAWWGTCGGRELVVAGGPQLAPVMSGAIVEDERASKL
;
A
#
# COMPACT_ATOMS: atom_id res chain seq x y z
N MET A 1 16.54 -19.89 29.51
CA MET A 1 17.54 -20.96 29.67
C MET A 1 18.82 -20.32 30.14
N GLU A 2 19.10 -20.47 31.43
CA GLU A 2 20.41 -20.19 32.01
C GLU A 2 21.45 -21.13 31.40
N GLY A 3 22.68 -20.63 31.21
CA GLY A 3 23.85 -21.47 30.92
C GLY A 3 24.54 -21.16 29.60
N ASN A 4 25.35 -20.09 29.58
CA ASN A 4 26.65 -20.12 28.88
C ASN A 4 27.58 -18.93 29.24
N ASN A 5 27.65 -18.54 30.51
CA ASN A 5 28.64 -17.57 31.00
C ASN A 5 29.80 -18.29 31.69
N SER A 6 30.66 -18.96 30.92
CA SER A 6 31.99 -19.34 31.39
C SER A 6 32.85 -19.80 30.21
N ILE A 7 33.54 -18.86 29.55
CA ILE A 7 34.91 -19.00 28.99
C ILE A 7 35.25 -17.61 28.42
N GLY A 8 36.12 -16.88 29.10
CA GLY A 8 36.59 -15.55 28.73
C GLY A 8 36.64 -14.62 29.95
N GLY A 9 37.83 -14.40 30.50
CA GLY A 9 38.03 -13.55 31.68
C GLY A 9 37.41 -12.17 31.50
N SER A 10 36.37 -11.90 32.29
CA SER A 10 35.75 -10.58 32.40
C SER A 10 36.81 -9.55 32.82
N LEU A 11 37.11 -8.59 31.94
CA LEU A 11 37.98 -7.45 32.23
C LEU A 11 37.47 -6.73 33.49
N SER A 12 38.37 -6.25 34.35
CA SER A 12 37.95 -5.44 35.50
C SER A 12 37.16 -4.22 35.02
N SER A 13 36.13 -3.81 35.76
CA SER A 13 35.24 -2.71 35.35
C SER A 13 36.01 -1.41 35.03
N GLY A 14 37.07 -1.11 35.79
CA GLY A 14 37.95 0.03 35.54
C GLY A 14 38.76 -0.10 34.25
N LEU A 15 39.29 -1.30 33.95
CA LEU A 15 40.03 -1.54 32.71
C LEU A 15 39.10 -1.48 31.49
N ARG A 16 37.89 -2.04 31.60
CA ARG A 16 36.86 -1.93 30.57
C ARG A 16 36.50 -0.47 30.28
N ALA A 17 36.21 0.32 31.32
CA ALA A 17 35.88 1.74 31.16
C ALA A 17 37.03 2.54 30.51
N THR A 18 38.28 2.24 30.90
CA THR A 18 39.47 2.88 30.32
C THR A 18 39.63 2.52 28.84
N LEU A 19 39.45 1.25 28.48
CA LEU A 19 39.51 0.78 27.09
C LEU A 19 38.41 1.39 26.22
N GLU A 20 37.17 1.39 26.69
CA GLU A 20 36.06 2.00 25.94
C GLU A 20 36.32 3.50 25.70
N ARG A 21 36.78 4.24 26.72
CA ARG A 21 37.12 5.66 26.58
C ARG A 21 38.29 5.89 25.62
N ALA A 22 39.30 5.02 25.66
CA ALA A 22 40.43 5.08 24.73
C ALA A 22 39.97 4.86 23.28
N VAL A 23 39.08 3.89 23.03
CA VAL A 23 38.49 3.63 21.71
C VAL A 23 37.72 4.86 21.20
N VAL A 24 36.87 5.45 22.04
CA VAL A 24 36.11 6.66 21.67
C VAL A 24 37.04 7.84 21.37
N THR A 25 38.05 8.06 22.22
CA THR A 25 39.03 9.14 22.02
C THR A 25 39.80 8.95 20.72
N ALA A 26 40.27 7.73 20.45
CA ALA A 26 40.97 7.40 19.21
C ALA A 26 40.07 7.57 17.98
N ALA A 27 38.81 7.12 18.05
CA ALA A 27 37.83 7.28 16.99
C ALA A 27 37.57 8.77 16.68
N ASN A 28 37.36 9.59 17.70
CA ASN A 28 37.12 11.03 17.52
C ASN A 28 38.34 11.76 16.93
N LEU A 29 39.56 11.39 17.35
CA LEU A 29 40.78 11.93 16.76
C LEU A 29 40.90 11.53 15.28
N ALA A 30 40.64 10.26 14.95
CA ALA A 30 40.69 9.76 13.57
C ALA A 30 39.61 10.40 12.68
N LEU A 31 38.40 10.62 13.20
CA LEU A 31 37.32 11.33 12.52
C LEU A 31 37.70 12.79 12.28
N ALA A 32 38.31 13.46 13.26
CA ALA A 32 38.77 14.84 13.13
C ALA A 32 39.88 14.98 12.08
N THR A 33 40.83 14.03 12.03
CA THR A 33 41.88 14.04 11.01
C THR A 33 41.32 13.77 9.62
N ALA A 34 40.41 12.80 9.48
CA ALA A 34 39.74 12.50 8.21
C ALA A 34 38.92 13.71 7.70
N ALA A 35 38.24 14.43 8.58
CA ALA A 35 37.47 15.61 8.22
C ALA A 35 38.36 16.81 7.83
N ALA A 36 39.54 16.95 8.43
CA ALA A 36 40.46 18.05 8.13
C ALA A 36 41.22 17.84 6.81
N ASP A 37 41.41 16.60 6.39
CA ASP A 37 42.29 16.25 5.28
C ASP A 37 41.49 15.81 4.04
N ALA A 38 41.05 16.78 3.25
CA ALA A 38 40.23 16.58 2.04
C ALA A 38 40.96 15.81 0.90
N ARG A 39 42.25 15.49 1.08
CA ARG A 39 43.08 14.68 0.17
C ARG A 39 43.46 13.32 0.75
N SER A 40 42.87 12.93 1.89
CA SER A 40 43.13 11.63 2.50
C SER A 40 42.74 10.49 1.54
N ASP A 41 43.53 9.42 1.59
CA ASP A 41 43.27 8.20 0.83
C ASP A 41 41.87 7.66 1.21
N PRO A 42 40.99 7.35 0.22
CA PRO A 42 39.65 6.78 0.46
C PRO A 42 39.62 5.54 1.37
N VAL A 43 40.76 4.86 1.55
CA VAL A 43 40.90 3.72 2.46
C VAL A 43 40.79 4.14 3.94
N VAL A 44 41.23 5.35 4.31
CA VAL A 44 41.29 5.79 5.71
C VAL A 44 39.89 5.92 6.33
N PRO A 45 38.91 6.62 5.71
CA PRO A 45 37.57 6.73 6.27
C PRO A 45 36.86 5.36 6.40
N SER A 46 37.05 4.46 5.43
CA SER A 46 36.50 3.10 5.46
C SER A 46 37.09 2.24 6.59
N ALA A 47 38.39 2.37 6.87
CA ALA A 47 39.04 1.67 7.97
C ALA A 47 38.52 2.13 9.35
N ILE A 48 38.27 3.44 9.51
CA ILE A 48 37.67 4.00 10.73
C ILE A 48 36.28 3.40 10.95
N VAL A 49 35.45 3.40 9.90
CA VAL A 49 34.10 2.85 9.96
C VAL A 49 34.11 1.36 10.23
N LEU A 50 34.99 0.59 9.59
CA LEU A 50 35.12 -0.85 9.82
C LEU A 50 35.47 -1.14 11.29
N ALA A 51 36.44 -0.43 11.86
CA ALA A 51 36.81 -0.57 13.26
C ALA A 51 35.65 -0.22 14.20
N LEU A 52 34.95 0.88 13.92
CA LEU A 52 33.78 1.28 14.69
C LEU A 52 32.63 0.30 14.55
N ASN A 53 32.42 -0.29 13.37
CA ASN A 53 31.33 -1.25 13.13
C ASN A 53 31.43 -2.48 14.06
N TYR A 54 32.66 -2.94 14.33
CA TYR A 54 32.91 -4.04 15.27
C TYR A 54 33.01 -3.58 16.73
N ALA A 55 33.55 -2.40 17.00
CA ALA A 55 33.73 -1.91 18.37
C ALA A 55 32.43 -1.37 18.97
N PHE A 56 31.56 -0.74 18.17
CA PHE A 56 30.39 0.00 18.62
C PHE A 56 29.42 -0.84 19.46
N PRO A 57 29.07 -2.09 19.08
CA PRO A 57 28.24 -2.96 19.92
C PRO A 57 28.84 -3.29 21.29
N LEU A 58 30.16 -3.19 21.45
CA LEU A 58 30.88 -3.49 22.69
C LEU A 58 30.94 -2.30 23.65
N LEU A 59 30.77 -1.07 23.13
CA LEU A 59 30.78 0.15 23.92
C LEU A 59 29.51 0.29 24.76
N SER A 60 29.63 0.85 25.96
CA SER A 60 28.49 1.30 26.77
C SER A 60 27.75 2.48 26.12
N GLU A 61 26.48 2.68 26.47
CA GLU A 61 25.65 3.75 25.91
C GLU A 61 26.23 5.15 26.11
N HIS A 62 26.84 5.39 27.28
CA HIS A 62 27.54 6.63 27.60
C HIS A 62 28.71 6.87 26.63
N ASN A 63 29.58 5.88 26.46
CA ASN A 63 30.74 6.01 25.56
C ASN A 63 30.32 6.12 24.08
N ARG A 64 29.23 5.45 23.66
CA ARG A 64 28.65 5.67 22.32
C ARG A 64 28.21 7.11 22.11
N SER A 65 27.70 7.78 23.15
CA SER A 65 27.24 9.19 23.08
C SER A 65 28.35 10.20 22.87
N GLU A 66 29.57 9.85 23.27
CA GLU A 66 30.73 10.73 23.14
C GLU A 66 31.37 10.69 21.75
N ILE A 67 30.93 9.78 20.86
CA ILE A 67 31.42 9.71 19.48
C ILE A 67 30.87 10.91 18.68
N ASN A 68 31.76 11.62 17.99
CA ASN A 68 31.42 12.76 17.15
C ASN A 68 30.56 12.30 15.95
N SER A 69 29.24 12.38 16.13
CA SER A 69 28.27 11.92 15.16
C SER A 69 28.20 12.79 13.90
N ASP A 70 28.55 14.08 14.01
CA ASP A 70 28.60 15.00 12.87
C ASP A 70 29.72 14.64 11.88
N ALA A 71 30.88 14.23 12.41
CA ALA A 71 32.00 13.77 11.58
C ALA A 71 31.84 12.31 11.12
N LEU A 72 31.19 11.47 11.94
CA LEU A 72 30.96 10.06 11.62
C LEU A 72 29.93 9.89 10.49
N LEU A 73 28.84 10.67 10.51
CA LEU A 73 27.70 10.44 9.61
C LEU A 73 28.08 10.45 8.12
N PRO A 74 28.79 11.46 7.58
CA PRO A 74 29.15 11.47 6.16
C PRO A 74 30.01 10.27 5.76
N ILE A 75 30.95 9.88 6.63
CA ILE A 75 31.86 8.77 6.37
C ILE A 75 31.14 7.42 6.46
N ALA A 76 30.23 7.25 7.42
CA ALA A 76 29.45 6.03 7.57
C ALA A 76 28.49 5.82 6.38
N VAL A 77 27.88 6.90 5.88
CA VAL A 77 27.04 6.85 4.68
C VAL A 77 27.87 6.55 3.43
N GLU A 78 29.03 7.20 3.25
CA GLU A 78 29.91 6.90 2.11
C GLU A 78 30.46 5.46 2.18
N ALA A 79 30.81 4.95 3.36
CA ALA A 79 31.20 3.54 3.53
C ALA A 79 30.06 2.56 3.18
N LEU A 80 28.80 2.98 3.37
CA LEU A 80 27.63 2.18 3.03
C LEU A 80 27.38 2.15 1.51
N ILE A 81 27.37 3.31 0.85
CA ILE A 81 27.02 3.41 -0.58
C ILE A 81 28.22 3.25 -1.51
N GLY A 82 29.42 3.53 -1.02
CA GLY A 82 30.64 3.67 -1.80
C GLY A 82 31.36 2.37 -2.13
N PRO A 83 32.64 2.43 -2.53
CA PRO A 83 33.40 1.30 -3.08
C PRO A 83 33.48 0.07 -2.15
N GLU A 84 33.48 0.27 -0.84
CA GLU A 84 33.55 -0.83 0.14
C GLU A 84 32.19 -1.42 0.50
N GLY A 85 31.11 -0.67 0.26
CA GLY A 85 29.73 -1.08 0.42
C GLY A 85 29.13 -1.43 -0.95
N PHE A 86 28.04 -0.76 -1.35
CA PHE A 86 27.29 -1.08 -2.58
C PHE A 86 27.93 -0.59 -3.90
N GLU A 87 29.19 -0.16 -3.90
CA GLU A 87 29.95 0.31 -5.06
C GLU A 87 29.22 1.35 -5.93
N HIS A 88 28.45 2.24 -5.31
CA HIS A 88 27.57 3.19 -6.01
C HIS A 88 26.70 2.49 -7.07
N ALA A 89 26.16 1.30 -6.74
CA ALA A 89 25.40 0.41 -7.61
C ALA A 89 26.18 -0.17 -8.82
N SER A 90 27.52 -0.17 -8.84
CA SER A 90 28.30 -0.53 -10.05
C SER A 90 28.41 -2.02 -10.33
N PHE A 91 28.04 -2.84 -9.35
CA PHE A 91 27.83 -4.27 -9.56
C PHE A 91 26.74 -4.56 -10.62
N LEU A 92 25.78 -3.65 -10.85
CA LEU A 92 24.75 -3.82 -11.89
C LEU A 92 25.26 -3.54 -13.32
N ALA A 93 26.27 -2.69 -13.48
CA ALA A 93 26.66 -2.15 -14.79
C ALA A 93 27.24 -3.20 -15.75
N GLY A 94 27.81 -4.29 -15.22
CA GLY A 94 28.39 -5.37 -16.02
C GLY A 94 27.43 -6.51 -16.35
N ILE A 95 26.27 -6.58 -15.69
CA ILE A 95 25.35 -7.72 -15.82
C ILE A 95 24.80 -7.79 -17.26
N ASP A 96 24.34 -6.66 -17.80
CA ASP A 96 23.70 -6.66 -19.12
C ASP A 96 24.62 -7.12 -20.27
N ALA A 97 25.92 -6.83 -20.15
CA ALA A 97 26.94 -7.27 -21.10
C ALA A 97 27.19 -8.79 -21.06
N ASP A 98 27.01 -9.41 -19.90
CA ASP A 98 27.19 -10.86 -19.73
C ASP A 98 25.90 -11.66 -20.01
N LEU A 99 24.74 -10.99 -20.07
CA LEU A 99 23.47 -11.63 -20.43
C LEU A 99 23.47 -12.06 -21.89
N LYS A 100 23.12 -13.33 -22.13
CA LYS A 100 22.99 -13.91 -23.47
C LYS A 100 21.56 -14.38 -23.71
N GLU A 101 21.08 -14.23 -24.92
CA GLU A 101 19.79 -14.79 -25.33
C GLU A 101 20.00 -16.22 -25.84
N VAL A 102 19.34 -17.18 -25.21
CA VAL A 102 19.33 -18.59 -25.61
C VAL A 102 17.89 -18.96 -25.96
N GLY A 103 17.57 -18.84 -27.25
CA GLY A 103 16.19 -18.95 -27.72
C GLY A 103 15.36 -17.76 -27.25
N ALA A 104 14.28 -18.02 -26.51
CA ALA A 104 13.43 -17.00 -25.90
C ALA A 104 13.79 -16.69 -24.43
N GLN A 105 14.85 -17.30 -23.91
CA GLN A 105 15.26 -17.15 -22.51
C GLN A 105 16.54 -16.33 -22.36
N LEU A 106 16.64 -15.60 -21.25
CA LEU A 106 17.87 -14.94 -20.83
C LEU A 106 18.75 -15.91 -20.03
N HIS A 107 20.02 -15.95 -20.41
CA HIS A 107 21.06 -16.74 -19.80
C HIS A 107 22.07 -15.86 -19.08
N TRP A 108 22.26 -16.14 -17.79
CA TRP A 108 23.29 -15.53 -16.94
C TRP A 108 24.06 -16.66 -16.26
N GLY A 109 25.20 -17.02 -16.84
CA GLY A 109 25.99 -18.17 -16.41
C GLY A 109 26.74 -17.92 -15.10
N LEU A 110 27.04 -19.00 -14.37
CA LEU A 110 27.82 -18.97 -13.13
C LEU A 110 29.28 -18.52 -13.36
N GLU A 111 29.80 -18.68 -14.57
CA GLU A 111 31.16 -18.28 -14.97
C GLU A 111 31.23 -16.81 -15.43
N ALA A 112 30.11 -16.07 -15.40
CA ALA A 112 30.06 -14.69 -15.85
C ALA A 112 30.88 -13.77 -14.92
N SER A 113 31.62 -12.83 -15.51
CA SER A 113 32.46 -11.89 -14.77
C SER A 113 31.64 -10.98 -13.83
N SER A 114 30.44 -10.61 -14.26
CA SER A 114 29.46 -9.87 -13.48
C SER A 114 28.95 -10.65 -12.26
N PHE A 115 28.81 -11.97 -12.38
CA PHE A 115 28.43 -12.83 -11.25
C PHE A 115 29.60 -13.01 -10.28
N ALA A 116 30.82 -13.21 -10.78
CA ALA A 116 32.03 -13.25 -9.95
C ALA A 116 32.21 -11.93 -9.16
N ARG A 117 32.00 -10.78 -9.81
CA ARG A 117 32.04 -9.46 -9.14
C ARG A 117 30.99 -9.34 -8.03
N LEU A 118 29.79 -9.88 -8.24
CA LEU A 118 28.75 -9.90 -7.21
C LEU A 118 29.17 -10.76 -6.01
N GLN A 119 29.83 -11.89 -6.25
CA GLN A 119 30.39 -12.71 -5.18
C GLN A 119 31.52 -12.00 -4.44
N ASP A 120 32.44 -11.36 -5.17
CA ASP A 120 33.55 -10.59 -4.58
C ASP A 120 33.03 -9.46 -3.69
N LEU A 121 31.95 -8.78 -4.10
CA LEU A 121 31.26 -7.76 -3.31
C LEU A 121 30.83 -8.31 -1.94
N GLU A 122 30.19 -9.48 -1.93
CA GLU A 122 29.72 -10.12 -0.70
C GLU A 122 30.87 -10.58 0.22
N THR A 123 32.08 -10.78 -0.31
CA THR A 123 33.26 -11.09 0.52
C THR A 123 33.86 -9.88 1.24
N LYS A 124 33.48 -8.65 0.88
CA LYS A 124 34.03 -7.45 1.50
C LYS A 124 33.64 -7.36 2.99
N PRO A 125 34.57 -6.98 3.89
CA PRO A 125 34.28 -6.92 5.32
C PRO A 125 33.10 -6.03 5.69
N LEU A 126 32.95 -4.86 5.03
CA LEU A 126 31.83 -3.94 5.28
C LEU A 126 30.50 -4.48 4.73
N MET A 127 30.53 -5.25 3.64
CA MET A 127 29.33 -5.92 3.11
C MET A 127 28.84 -7.03 4.03
N GLY A 128 29.75 -7.84 4.59
CA GLY A 128 29.40 -8.82 5.63
C GLY A 128 28.82 -8.15 6.89
N GLY A 129 29.26 -6.92 7.20
CA GLY A 129 28.82 -6.11 8.33
C GLY A 129 27.79 -5.02 7.99
N ILE A 130 27.07 -5.11 6.86
CA ILE A 130 26.26 -4.00 6.33
C ILE A 130 25.08 -3.61 7.23
N GLY A 131 24.50 -4.57 7.94
CA GLY A 131 23.39 -4.35 8.89
C GLY A 131 23.84 -3.57 10.14
N PRO A 132 24.92 -3.99 10.82
CA PRO A 132 25.56 -3.17 11.85
C PRO A 132 25.98 -1.78 11.36
N LEU A 133 26.49 -1.67 10.13
CA LEU A 133 26.89 -0.38 9.56
C LEU A 133 25.70 0.56 9.35
N SER A 134 24.57 0.07 8.83
CA SER A 134 23.38 0.90 8.68
C SER A 134 22.83 1.37 10.03
N LYS A 135 22.94 0.55 11.09
CA LYS A 135 22.60 0.95 12.46
C LYS A 135 23.57 1.98 13.02
N LEU A 136 24.87 1.88 12.72
CA LEU A 136 25.86 2.90 13.10
C LEU A 136 25.57 4.24 12.42
N ALA A 137 25.25 4.22 11.12
CA ALA A 137 24.83 5.42 10.39
C ALA A 137 23.53 6.00 10.95
N ALA A 138 22.52 5.17 11.23
CA ALA A 138 21.27 5.58 11.88
C ALA A 138 21.51 6.23 13.25
N PHE A 139 22.38 5.64 14.08
CA PHE A 139 22.79 6.23 15.36
C PHE A 139 23.46 7.59 15.18
N ALA A 140 24.35 7.73 14.19
CA ALA A 140 24.98 9.00 13.88
C ALA A 140 23.95 10.04 13.41
N VAL A 141 22.93 9.65 12.65
CA VAL A 141 21.79 10.51 12.31
C VAL A 141 21.06 10.98 13.57
N GLU A 142 20.74 10.09 14.51
CA GLU A 142 19.99 10.45 15.72
C GLU A 142 20.75 11.44 16.62
N ARG A 143 22.08 11.37 16.65
CA ARG A 143 22.92 12.15 17.58
C ARG A 143 23.74 13.28 16.96
N ALA A 144 23.78 13.42 15.64
CA ALA A 144 24.44 14.55 14.97
C ALA A 144 23.86 15.89 15.48
N THR A 145 24.69 16.88 15.79
CA THR A 145 24.20 18.20 16.20
C THR A 145 23.85 19.07 15.00
N ASN A 146 24.47 18.80 13.85
CA ASN A 146 24.31 19.57 12.63
C ASN A 146 23.23 18.97 11.72
N ALA A 147 22.08 19.65 11.63
CA ALA A 147 20.99 19.26 10.73
C ALA A 147 21.41 19.21 9.25
N ASN A 148 22.40 20.00 8.82
CA ASN A 148 22.89 19.95 7.45
C ASN A 148 23.59 18.63 7.14
N ALA A 149 24.32 18.04 8.09
CA ALA A 149 24.96 16.73 7.88
C ALA A 149 23.90 15.64 7.63
N VAL A 150 22.76 15.72 8.32
CA VAL A 150 21.61 14.83 8.10
C VAL A 150 21.01 15.03 6.71
N MET A 151 20.86 16.28 6.26
CA MET A 151 20.37 16.57 4.91
C MET A 151 21.32 16.08 3.82
N THR A 152 22.63 16.26 3.98
CA THR A 152 23.63 15.73 3.05
C THR A 152 23.60 14.21 3.01
N ALA A 153 23.43 13.54 4.15
CA ALA A 153 23.24 12.09 4.19
C ALA A 153 21.98 11.65 3.42
N LEU A 154 20.86 12.37 3.59
CA LEU A 154 19.63 12.11 2.83
C LEU A 154 19.84 12.29 1.32
N GLU A 155 20.52 13.34 0.91
CA GLU A 155 20.85 13.61 -0.50
C GLU A 155 21.76 12.53 -1.10
N ALA A 156 22.76 12.07 -0.34
CA ALA A 156 23.65 10.99 -0.77
C ALA A 156 22.89 9.65 -0.95
N LEU A 157 22.00 9.30 -0.01
CA LEU A 157 21.14 8.12 -0.15
C LEU A 157 20.17 8.25 -1.32
N LEU A 158 19.59 9.43 -1.53
CA LEU A 158 18.72 9.67 -2.69
C LEU A 158 19.49 9.53 -4.02
N ALA A 159 20.69 10.10 -4.12
CA ALA A 159 21.55 9.95 -5.29
C ALA A 159 21.90 8.48 -5.55
N PHE A 160 22.29 7.74 -4.50
CA PHE A 160 22.57 6.31 -4.58
C PHE A 160 21.37 5.50 -5.09
N THR A 161 20.18 5.70 -4.51
CA THR A 161 18.98 4.98 -4.95
C THR A 161 18.59 5.35 -6.38
N GLY A 162 18.80 6.60 -6.80
CA GLY A 162 18.61 7.04 -8.18
C GLY A 162 19.53 6.32 -9.16
N GLU A 163 20.82 6.20 -8.84
CA GLU A 163 21.78 5.45 -9.65
C GLU A 163 21.43 3.96 -9.71
N LEU A 164 21.00 3.38 -8.59
CA LEU A 164 20.56 1.99 -8.51
C LEU A 164 19.36 1.72 -9.43
N LEU A 165 18.33 2.59 -9.39
CA LEU A 165 17.18 2.49 -10.29
C LEU A 165 17.61 2.67 -11.75
N GLY A 166 18.43 3.67 -12.05
CA GLY A 166 18.89 3.94 -13.42
C GLY A 166 19.65 2.76 -14.03
N ARG A 167 20.52 2.12 -13.24
CA ARG A 167 21.24 0.92 -13.68
C ARG A 167 20.37 -0.31 -13.79
N TRP A 168 19.38 -0.47 -12.91
CA TRP A 168 18.39 -1.53 -13.04
C TRP A 168 17.55 -1.34 -14.31
N GLN A 169 17.09 -0.13 -14.59
CA GLN A 169 16.31 0.19 -15.79
C GLN A 169 17.07 -0.08 -17.09
N ALA A 170 18.40 0.10 -17.09
CA ALA A 170 19.25 -0.21 -18.25
C ALA A 170 19.48 -1.72 -18.44
N ASN A 171 19.17 -2.56 -17.44
CA ASN A 171 19.42 -3.99 -17.46
C ASN A 171 18.21 -4.74 -18.06
N ARG A 172 18.46 -5.67 -19.00
CA ARG A 172 17.40 -6.50 -19.59
C ARG A 172 16.63 -7.35 -18.58
N LEU A 173 17.20 -7.69 -17.42
CA LEU A 173 16.47 -8.39 -16.35
C LEU A 173 15.30 -7.56 -15.80
N SER A 174 15.32 -6.24 -15.91
CA SER A 174 14.21 -5.38 -15.48
C SER A 174 12.94 -5.52 -16.33
N SER A 175 13.06 -6.15 -17.51
CA SER A 175 11.95 -6.42 -18.42
C SER A 175 11.18 -7.69 -18.08
N ILE A 176 11.66 -8.50 -17.12
CA ILE A 176 11.02 -9.74 -16.69
C ILE A 176 10.20 -9.48 -15.43
N ASP A 177 8.90 -9.82 -15.48
CA ASP A 177 8.06 -9.82 -14.29
C ASP A 177 8.36 -11.03 -13.39
N GLN A 178 8.13 -10.91 -12.08
CA GLN A 178 8.36 -11.99 -11.12
C GLN A 178 7.61 -13.27 -11.49
N SER A 179 6.40 -13.16 -12.04
CA SER A 179 5.58 -14.30 -12.44
C SER A 179 6.14 -15.06 -13.67
N GLU A 180 6.99 -14.40 -14.46
CA GLU A 180 7.50 -14.90 -15.74
C GLU A 180 8.93 -15.43 -15.65
N GLU A 181 9.60 -15.29 -14.49
CA GLU A 181 11.02 -15.66 -14.31
C GLU A 181 11.30 -17.12 -14.69
N THR A 182 10.41 -18.06 -14.34
CA THR A 182 10.59 -19.48 -14.65
C THR A 182 10.50 -19.81 -16.14
N VAL A 183 9.82 -18.94 -16.91
CA VAL A 183 9.62 -19.08 -18.36
C VAL A 183 10.72 -18.33 -19.12
N CYS A 184 11.10 -17.14 -18.65
CA CYS A 184 12.03 -16.24 -19.32
C CYS A 184 13.50 -16.44 -18.94
N LEU A 185 13.81 -17.16 -17.86
CA LEU A 185 15.20 -17.41 -17.43
C LEU A 185 15.62 -18.86 -17.66
N THR A 186 16.87 -19.04 -18.09
CA THR A 186 17.49 -20.38 -18.15
C THR A 186 17.74 -20.96 -16.74
N PRO A 187 17.92 -22.28 -16.59
CA PRO A 187 18.23 -22.90 -15.28
C PRO A 187 19.45 -22.30 -14.57
N ASP A 188 20.49 -21.92 -15.30
CA ASP A 188 21.67 -21.27 -14.72
C ASP A 188 21.34 -19.84 -14.25
N ALA A 189 20.55 -19.09 -15.03
CA ALA A 189 20.08 -17.76 -14.64
C ALA A 189 19.20 -17.82 -13.37
N LEU A 190 18.37 -18.86 -13.23
CA LEU A 190 17.58 -19.10 -12.02
C LEU A 190 18.44 -19.38 -10.78
N ARG A 191 19.70 -19.79 -10.95
CA ARG A 191 20.65 -20.02 -9.85
C ARG A 191 21.48 -18.77 -9.51
N THR A 192 21.75 -17.89 -10.47
CA THR A 192 22.52 -16.65 -10.27
C THR A 192 21.67 -15.49 -9.76
N THR A 193 20.46 -15.33 -10.31
CA THR A 193 19.51 -14.25 -9.98
C THR A 193 19.17 -14.11 -8.48
N PRO A 194 19.03 -15.20 -7.69
CA PRO A 194 18.79 -15.08 -6.26
C PRO A 194 19.88 -14.31 -5.48
N ALA A 195 21.15 -14.48 -5.86
CA ALA A 195 22.25 -13.74 -5.23
C ALA A 195 22.14 -12.24 -5.50
N LEU A 196 21.77 -11.86 -6.73
CA LEU A 196 21.54 -10.47 -7.09
C LEU A 196 20.42 -9.85 -6.25
N TRP A 197 19.30 -10.57 -6.12
CA TRP A 197 18.18 -10.12 -5.29
C TRP A 197 18.54 -10.03 -3.81
N GLU A 198 19.43 -10.89 -3.30
CA GLU A 198 19.90 -10.78 -1.93
C GLU A 198 20.73 -9.50 -1.71
N THR A 199 21.66 -9.19 -2.60
CA THR A 199 22.45 -7.94 -2.53
C THR A 199 21.55 -6.71 -2.65
N LEU A 200 20.57 -6.71 -3.56
CA LEU A 200 19.57 -5.65 -3.68
C LEU A 200 18.72 -5.51 -2.41
N ARG A 201 18.33 -6.63 -1.78
CA ARG A 201 17.60 -6.63 -0.51
C ARG A 201 18.44 -6.03 0.62
N LYS A 202 19.74 -6.34 0.69
CA LYS A 202 20.67 -5.69 1.63
C LYS A 202 20.71 -4.18 1.40
N ALA A 203 20.77 -3.73 0.14
CA ALA A 203 20.73 -2.30 -0.20
C ALA A 203 19.43 -1.62 0.26
N LEU A 204 18.28 -2.27 0.03
CA LEU A 204 16.97 -1.80 0.51
C LEU A 204 16.98 -1.65 2.03
N TYR A 205 17.30 -2.71 2.78
CA TYR A 205 17.21 -2.70 4.24
C TYR A 205 18.20 -1.71 4.88
N SER A 206 19.43 -1.66 4.39
CA SER A 206 20.43 -0.72 4.91
C SER A 206 20.05 0.73 4.64
N THR A 207 19.56 1.04 3.43
CA THR A 207 19.11 2.39 3.08
C THR A 207 17.89 2.79 3.92
N VAL A 208 16.87 1.94 4.00
CA VAL A 208 15.63 2.22 4.75
C VAL A 208 15.91 2.38 6.24
N THR A 209 16.87 1.64 6.80
CA THR A 209 17.28 1.82 8.21
C THR A 209 17.80 3.23 8.48
N VAL A 210 18.62 3.78 7.59
CA VAL A 210 19.13 5.15 7.75
C VAL A 210 18.03 6.18 7.47
N LEU A 211 17.21 5.97 6.44
CA LEU A 211 16.06 6.84 6.14
C LEU A 211 15.07 6.90 7.32
N GLN A 212 14.84 5.78 8.01
CA GLN A 212 13.98 5.75 9.19
C GLN A 212 14.49 6.66 10.30
N ALA A 213 15.79 6.61 10.60
CA ALA A 213 16.41 7.50 11.59
C ALA A 213 16.28 8.99 11.18
N ILE A 214 16.43 9.29 9.89
CA ILE A 214 16.27 10.66 9.35
C ILE A 214 14.83 11.14 9.55
N VAL A 215 13.85 10.32 9.18
CA VAL A 215 12.42 10.64 9.33
C VAL A 215 12.06 10.79 10.81
N ALA A 216 12.47 9.86 11.66
CA ALA A 216 12.22 9.92 13.10
C ALA A 216 12.81 11.20 13.73
N ARG A 217 14.05 11.55 13.35
CA ARG A 217 14.67 12.79 13.79
C ARG A 217 13.92 14.03 13.29
N SER A 218 13.41 14.02 12.06
CA SER A 218 12.66 15.16 11.49
C SER A 218 11.38 15.48 12.27
N LEU A 219 10.83 14.53 13.03
CA LEU A 219 9.67 14.76 13.90
C LEU A 219 10.04 15.49 15.21
N LEU A 220 11.29 15.34 15.66
CA LEU A 220 11.75 15.78 16.99
C LEU A 220 12.65 17.02 16.92
N ASP A 221 13.50 17.13 15.90
CA ASP A 221 14.47 18.22 15.73
C ASP A 221 13.77 19.48 15.17
N PRO A 222 13.73 20.61 15.90
CA PRO A 222 13.11 21.85 15.42
C PRO A 222 13.68 22.37 14.09
N ASN A 223 14.96 22.11 13.81
CA ASN A 223 15.61 22.55 12.57
C ASN A 223 15.16 21.76 11.34
N LEU A 224 14.68 20.52 11.54
CA LEU A 224 14.18 19.66 10.47
C LEU A 224 12.65 19.70 10.39
N ARG A 225 11.96 19.97 11.50
CA ARG A 225 10.50 19.98 11.61
C ARG A 225 9.83 21.21 10.99
N ASN A 226 10.57 22.28 10.69
CA ASN A 226 9.97 23.50 10.14
C ASN A 226 9.33 23.29 8.76
N ASP A 227 8.39 24.18 8.41
CA ASP A 227 7.56 24.10 7.20
C ASP A 227 8.34 24.17 5.88
N ILE A 228 9.62 24.56 5.91
CA ILE A 228 10.49 24.64 4.73
C ILE A 228 11.25 23.32 4.52
N VAL A 229 11.72 22.70 5.60
CA VAL A 229 12.61 21.52 5.56
C VAL A 229 11.82 20.22 5.66
N ALA A 230 10.79 20.15 6.49
CA ALA A 230 9.97 18.95 6.67
C ALA A 230 9.41 18.38 5.34
N PRO A 231 8.77 19.18 4.46
CA PRO A 231 8.31 18.66 3.17
C PRO A 231 9.46 18.21 2.27
N LYS A 232 10.64 18.85 2.32
CA LYS A 232 11.81 18.43 1.54
C LYS A 232 12.33 17.07 1.99
N VAL A 233 12.40 16.84 3.30
CA VAL A 233 12.78 15.54 3.87
C VAL A 233 11.80 14.47 3.40
N ALA A 234 10.49 14.69 3.58
CA ALA A 234 9.46 13.74 3.14
C ALA A 234 9.52 13.43 1.65
N VAL A 235 9.64 14.44 0.79
CA VAL A 235 9.77 14.29 -0.66
C VAL A 235 11.01 13.47 -1.03
N ASN A 236 12.16 13.77 -0.46
CA ASN A 236 13.40 13.06 -0.76
C ASN A 236 13.38 11.61 -0.27
N VAL A 237 12.80 11.36 0.91
CA VAL A 237 12.60 9.99 1.43
C VAL A 237 11.65 9.21 0.51
N LEU A 238 10.49 9.78 0.15
CA LEU A 238 9.54 9.11 -0.76
C LEU A 238 10.13 8.87 -2.14
N ARG A 239 10.98 9.76 -2.67
CA ARG A 239 11.73 9.52 -3.91
C ARG A 239 12.74 8.38 -3.76
N ALA A 240 13.46 8.31 -2.65
CA ALA A 240 14.38 7.20 -2.39
C ALA A 240 13.63 5.86 -2.27
N LEU A 241 12.48 5.84 -1.58
CA LEU A 241 11.62 4.65 -1.50
C LEU A 241 11.04 4.27 -2.86
N ARG A 242 10.61 5.25 -3.68
CA ARG A 242 10.18 5.02 -5.07
C ARG A 242 11.27 4.34 -5.88
N ASN A 243 12.51 4.83 -5.78
CA ASN A 243 13.64 4.27 -6.50
C ASN A 243 13.97 2.83 -6.09
N LEU A 244 13.66 2.46 -4.84
CA LEU A 244 13.84 1.11 -4.31
C LEU A 244 12.60 0.22 -4.47
N TYR A 245 11.51 0.73 -5.04
CA TYR A 245 10.22 0.05 -5.00
C TYR A 245 10.22 -1.27 -5.78
N PHE A 246 11.00 -1.37 -6.86
CA PHE A 246 11.17 -2.63 -7.61
C PHE A 246 11.80 -3.76 -6.79
N ILE A 247 12.47 -3.41 -5.67
CA ILE A 247 13.03 -4.37 -4.72
C ILE A 247 12.00 -4.65 -3.62
N SER A 248 11.34 -3.61 -3.10
CA SER A 248 10.42 -3.73 -1.97
C SER A 248 9.07 -4.36 -2.33
N SER A 249 8.61 -4.23 -3.58
CA SER A 249 7.39 -4.86 -4.08
C SER A 249 7.51 -6.39 -4.20
N ARG A 250 8.74 -6.91 -4.28
CA ARG A 250 9.00 -8.34 -4.44
C ARG A 250 9.00 -9.08 -3.10
N ASN A 251 8.42 -10.29 -3.06
CA ASN A 251 8.55 -11.24 -1.94
C ASN A 251 8.29 -10.63 -0.54
N ALA A 252 7.27 -9.78 -0.39
CA ALA A 252 6.94 -9.14 0.89
C ALA A 252 8.09 -8.31 1.51
N ASN A 253 9.07 -7.87 0.72
CA ASN A 253 10.22 -7.11 1.20
C ASN A 253 9.82 -5.74 1.82
N SER A 254 8.59 -5.27 1.66
CA SER A 254 8.04 -4.05 2.26
C SER A 254 7.29 -4.26 3.60
N GLN A 255 7.08 -5.51 4.04
CA GLN A 255 6.22 -5.82 5.20
C GLN A 255 6.88 -5.61 6.59
N PHE A 256 8.10 -5.06 6.64
CA PHE A 256 8.81 -4.83 7.90
C PHE A 256 8.51 -3.45 8.47
N GLN A 257 8.36 -3.38 9.81
CA GLN A 257 7.88 -2.17 10.51
C GLN A 257 8.68 -0.90 10.21
N VAL A 258 10.00 -1.02 10.02
CA VAL A 258 10.90 0.13 9.71
C VAL A 258 10.52 0.75 8.36
N TYR A 259 10.16 -0.05 7.36
CA TYR A 259 9.67 0.46 6.07
C TYR A 259 8.33 1.17 6.24
N SER A 260 7.35 0.50 6.88
CA SER A 260 6.01 1.06 7.08
C SER A 260 6.05 2.38 7.83
N PHE A 261 6.85 2.48 8.90
CA PHE A 261 7.05 3.73 9.63
C PHE A 261 7.61 4.83 8.72
N THR A 262 8.68 4.53 7.97
CA THR A 262 9.35 5.50 7.09
C THR A 262 8.42 5.99 5.99
N TYR A 263 7.68 5.09 5.37
CA TYR A 263 6.73 5.38 4.29
C TYR A 263 5.54 6.20 4.79
N LEU A 264 4.80 5.70 5.78
CA LEU A 264 3.59 6.35 6.29
C LEU A 264 3.89 7.69 6.95
N THR A 265 4.97 7.78 7.74
CA THR A 265 5.36 9.05 8.37
C THR A 265 5.75 10.09 7.32
N SER A 266 6.44 9.69 6.25
CA SER A 266 6.78 10.62 5.16
C SER A 266 5.52 11.08 4.41
N LEU A 267 4.53 10.20 4.22
CA LEU A 267 3.23 10.57 3.67
C LEU A 267 2.47 11.53 4.58
N ASP A 268 2.40 11.27 5.87
CA ASP A 268 1.74 12.14 6.86
C ASP A 268 2.40 13.53 6.91
N ILE A 269 3.73 13.59 6.77
CA ILE A 269 4.43 14.86 6.63
C ILE A 269 4.00 15.55 5.33
N LEU A 270 4.09 14.86 4.19
CA LEU A 270 3.81 15.43 2.86
C LEU A 270 2.36 15.89 2.71
N ALA A 271 1.39 15.12 3.19
CA ALA A 271 -0.05 15.39 3.08
C ALA A 271 -0.46 16.70 3.77
N ARG A 272 0.35 17.23 4.70
CA ARG A 272 0.13 18.54 5.33
C ARG A 272 0.54 19.72 4.45
N PHE A 273 1.29 19.49 3.37
CA PHE A 273 1.82 20.52 2.47
C PHE A 273 1.26 20.32 1.05
N PRO A 274 0.16 21.01 0.68
CA PRO A 274 -0.49 20.88 -0.62
C PRO A 274 0.45 21.11 -1.82
N ASP A 275 1.21 22.20 -1.80
CA ASP A 275 2.11 22.57 -2.90
C ASP A 275 3.23 21.53 -3.09
N ALA A 276 3.76 21.00 -1.98
CA ALA A 276 4.76 19.94 -2.01
C ALA A 276 4.17 18.63 -2.54
N SER A 277 2.93 18.31 -2.17
CA SER A 277 2.20 17.12 -2.66
C SER A 277 1.97 17.20 -4.17
N VAL A 278 1.48 18.34 -4.66
CA VAL A 278 1.28 18.61 -6.10
C VAL A 278 2.60 18.52 -6.85
N SER A 279 3.66 19.17 -6.35
CA SER A 279 4.99 19.14 -6.96
C SER A 279 5.59 17.74 -7.00
N PHE A 280 5.42 16.96 -5.92
CA PHE A 280 5.87 15.58 -5.84
C PHE A 280 5.19 14.72 -6.90
N LEU A 281 3.85 14.68 -6.92
CA LEU A 281 3.09 13.88 -7.89
C LEU A 281 3.37 14.33 -9.33
N SER A 282 3.45 15.63 -9.58
CA SER A 282 3.82 16.15 -10.91
C SER A 282 5.20 15.65 -11.36
N SER A 283 6.17 15.57 -10.44
CA SER A 283 7.53 15.11 -10.75
C SER A 283 7.67 13.59 -10.93
N THR A 284 6.71 12.82 -10.41
CA THR A 284 6.73 11.34 -10.44
C THR A 284 5.65 10.74 -11.34
N ARG A 285 4.85 11.58 -11.99
CA ARG A 285 3.73 11.21 -12.87
C ARG A 285 4.16 10.18 -13.91
N PRO A 286 3.32 9.16 -14.19
CA PRO A 286 3.52 8.23 -15.30
C PRO A 286 3.74 8.98 -16.62
N ARG A 287 4.65 8.50 -17.47
CA ARG A 287 5.01 9.18 -18.74
C ARG A 287 3.85 9.26 -19.73
N ASP A 288 3.04 8.21 -19.78
CA ASP A 288 1.87 8.09 -20.66
C ASP A 288 0.60 7.90 -19.82
N PRO A 289 0.03 8.96 -19.22
CA PRO A 289 -1.09 8.85 -18.28
C PRO A 289 -2.40 8.34 -18.92
N GLY A 290 -2.41 8.06 -20.23
CA GLY A 290 -3.55 7.50 -20.96
C GLY A 290 -3.38 6.05 -21.43
N ALA A 291 -2.24 5.41 -21.17
CA ALA A 291 -2.00 4.02 -21.56
C ALA A 291 -1.11 3.31 -20.53
N ALA A 292 -1.51 2.10 -20.11
CA ALA A 292 -0.68 1.30 -19.24
C ALA A 292 0.67 0.98 -19.93
N PRO A 293 1.81 1.22 -19.27
CA PRO A 293 3.12 1.01 -19.88
C PRO A 293 3.33 -0.49 -20.16
N GLY A 294 4.04 -0.79 -21.26
CA GLY A 294 4.38 -2.17 -21.62
C GLY A 294 5.43 -2.81 -20.69
N HIS A 295 6.35 -2.00 -20.15
CA HIS A 295 7.51 -2.47 -19.39
C HIS A 295 7.16 -2.72 -17.90
N PRO A 296 7.49 -3.89 -17.32
CA PRO A 296 7.16 -4.24 -15.93
C PRO A 296 7.68 -3.23 -14.90
N LEU A 297 8.94 -2.79 -15.02
CA LEU A 297 9.49 -1.76 -14.11
C LEU A 297 8.65 -0.48 -14.07
N ASN A 298 8.14 0.00 -15.22
CA ASN A 298 7.31 1.20 -15.23
C ASN A 298 5.98 0.95 -14.53
N ARG A 299 5.36 -0.21 -14.73
CA ARG A 299 4.15 -0.63 -14.00
C ARG A 299 4.39 -0.66 -12.49
N THR A 300 5.54 -1.17 -12.04
CA THR A 300 5.92 -1.15 -10.63
C THR A 300 6.06 0.29 -10.10
N LEU A 301 6.70 1.19 -10.85
CA LEU A 301 6.81 2.60 -10.45
C LEU A 301 5.45 3.33 -10.44
N ASP A 302 4.56 2.98 -11.37
CA ASP A 302 3.19 3.50 -11.42
C ASP A 302 2.35 2.97 -10.26
N LEU A 303 2.56 1.72 -9.83
CA LEU A 303 1.94 1.18 -8.62
C LEU A 303 2.37 1.97 -7.38
N PHE A 304 3.66 2.29 -7.22
CA PHE A 304 4.12 3.19 -6.16
C PHE A 304 3.44 4.56 -6.25
N TYR A 305 3.34 5.11 -7.46
CA TYR A 305 2.70 6.40 -7.70
C TYR A 305 1.24 6.40 -7.24
N LEU A 306 0.44 5.41 -7.65
CA LEU A 306 -0.98 5.30 -7.30
C LEU A 306 -1.17 5.10 -5.79
N ASN A 307 -0.35 4.25 -5.17
CA ASN A 307 -0.38 4.05 -3.72
C ASN A 307 -0.06 5.33 -2.94
N VAL A 308 0.87 6.17 -3.43
CA VAL A 308 1.12 7.47 -2.80
C VAL A 308 -0.02 8.45 -3.06
N ALA A 309 -0.53 8.48 -4.30
CA ALA A 309 -1.59 9.38 -4.73
C ALA A 309 -2.89 9.17 -3.93
N GLU A 310 -3.18 7.95 -3.45
CA GLU A 310 -4.30 7.65 -2.58
C GLU A 310 -4.32 8.50 -1.29
N HIS A 311 -3.17 8.85 -0.72
CA HIS A 311 -3.10 9.50 0.59
C HIS A 311 -3.13 11.03 0.57
N LEU A 312 -2.99 11.64 -0.59
CA LEU A 312 -2.80 13.09 -0.75
C LEU A 312 -4.05 13.93 -1.12
N PRO A 313 -5.20 13.40 -1.60
CA PRO A 313 -6.25 14.25 -2.16
C PRO A 313 -6.88 15.24 -1.16
N LEU A 314 -6.90 14.92 0.14
CA LEU A 314 -7.64 15.68 1.16
C LEU A 314 -7.26 17.16 1.23
N ASN A 315 -5.98 17.48 1.03
CA ASN A 315 -5.47 18.86 1.10
C ASN A 315 -5.04 19.41 -0.27
N MET A 316 -5.20 18.64 -1.35
CA MET A 316 -4.84 19.07 -2.70
C MET A 316 -5.97 19.88 -3.37
N PRO A 317 -5.66 20.84 -4.27
CA PRO A 317 -6.68 21.50 -5.06
C PRO A 317 -7.41 20.53 -6.01
N SER A 318 -8.73 20.66 -6.16
CA SER A 318 -9.54 19.79 -7.04
C SER A 318 -8.99 19.63 -8.48
N PRO A 319 -8.52 20.70 -9.16
CA PRO A 319 -7.92 20.54 -10.49
C PRO A 319 -6.66 19.66 -10.49
N ALA A 320 -5.87 19.71 -9.42
CA ALA A 320 -4.70 18.87 -9.27
C ALA A 320 -5.08 17.42 -8.97
N CYS A 321 -6.14 17.18 -8.19
CA CYS A 321 -6.69 15.84 -7.98
C CYS A 321 -7.17 15.21 -9.30
N GLU A 322 -7.83 15.99 -10.15
CA GLU A 322 -8.28 15.53 -11.47
C GLU A 322 -7.09 15.16 -12.39
N ASP A 323 -6.12 16.07 -12.57
CA ASP A 323 -4.99 15.87 -13.49
C ASP A 323 -3.95 14.86 -12.98
N LEU A 324 -3.66 14.86 -11.68
CA LEU A 324 -2.58 14.05 -11.11
C LEU A 324 -3.06 12.71 -10.54
N ILE A 325 -4.34 12.53 -10.22
CA ILE A 325 -4.82 11.30 -9.57
C ILE A 325 -5.84 10.59 -10.45
N VAL A 326 -6.95 11.27 -10.77
CA VAL A 326 -8.05 10.65 -11.53
C VAL A 326 -7.61 10.26 -12.95
N GLN A 327 -6.97 11.18 -13.68
CA GLN A 327 -6.58 10.91 -15.06
C GLN A 327 -5.58 9.73 -15.16
N PRO A 328 -4.47 9.67 -14.39
CA PRO A 328 -3.58 8.52 -14.42
C PRO A 328 -4.24 7.21 -13.96
N ALA A 329 -5.09 7.25 -12.92
CA ALA A 329 -5.79 6.05 -12.44
C ALA A 329 -6.78 5.49 -13.49
N THR A 330 -7.40 6.36 -14.28
CA THR A 330 -8.37 5.97 -15.32
C THR A 330 -7.75 5.03 -16.38
N ALA A 331 -6.46 5.18 -16.68
CA ALA A 331 -5.75 4.30 -17.61
C ALA A 331 -5.68 2.84 -17.12
N TYR A 332 -5.65 2.62 -15.81
CA TYR A 332 -5.59 1.30 -15.19
C TYR A 332 -6.98 0.72 -14.91
N LEU A 333 -7.96 1.58 -14.64
CA LEU A 333 -9.36 1.16 -14.46
C LEU A 333 -10.02 0.67 -15.76
N THR A 334 -9.55 1.16 -16.91
CA THR A 334 -10.09 0.80 -18.24
C THR A 334 -9.28 -0.27 -18.95
N GLN A 335 -8.21 -0.78 -18.33
CA GLN A 335 -7.32 -1.75 -18.96
C GLN A 335 -8.01 -3.10 -19.12
N ALA A 336 -8.11 -3.58 -20.37
CA ALA A 336 -8.58 -4.92 -20.70
C ALA A 336 -7.39 -5.84 -20.97
N GLY A 337 -7.23 -6.92 -20.18
CA GLY A 337 -6.17 -7.90 -20.39
C GLY A 337 -6.19 -9.01 -19.33
N PRO A 338 -5.67 -10.21 -19.61
CA PRO A 338 -5.71 -11.32 -18.65
C PRO A 338 -5.11 -10.88 -17.30
N PRO A 339 -5.78 -11.18 -16.17
CA PRO A 339 -5.34 -10.73 -14.86
C PRO A 339 -4.01 -11.42 -14.49
N SER A 340 -2.94 -10.65 -14.40
CA SER A 340 -1.72 -11.00 -13.67
C SER A 340 -1.72 -10.32 -12.30
N HIS A 341 -0.90 -10.82 -11.37
CA HIS A 341 -0.77 -10.26 -10.03
C HIS A 341 -0.54 -8.73 -10.04
N LEU A 342 0.45 -8.28 -10.81
CA LEU A 342 0.76 -6.85 -10.92
C LEU A 342 -0.36 -6.02 -11.55
N THR A 343 -1.10 -6.57 -12.52
CA THR A 343 -2.24 -5.84 -13.12
C THR A 343 -3.42 -5.72 -12.17
N VAL A 344 -3.64 -6.72 -11.31
CA VAL A 344 -4.67 -6.65 -10.26
C VAL A 344 -4.28 -5.62 -9.21
N GLU A 345 -3.03 -5.64 -8.72
CA GLU A 345 -2.55 -4.63 -7.76
C GLU A 345 -2.64 -3.20 -8.32
N LEU A 346 -2.30 -3.00 -9.60
CA LEU A 346 -2.44 -1.70 -10.26
C LEU A 346 -3.90 -1.25 -10.37
N PHE A 347 -4.79 -2.17 -10.72
CA PHE A 347 -6.22 -1.91 -10.75
C PHE A 347 -6.74 -1.51 -9.37
N GLU A 348 -6.37 -2.26 -8.33
CA GLU A 348 -6.77 -1.98 -6.94
C GLU A 348 -6.20 -0.63 -6.45
N ALA A 349 -4.93 -0.33 -6.74
CA ALA A 349 -4.33 0.95 -6.37
C ALA A 349 -5.01 2.14 -7.11
N ALA A 350 -5.32 1.98 -8.40
CA ALA A 350 -6.05 2.98 -9.17
C ALA A 350 -7.46 3.21 -8.60
N HIS A 351 -8.13 2.13 -8.22
CA HIS A 351 -9.45 2.15 -7.60
C HIS A 351 -9.43 2.91 -6.28
N SER A 352 -8.50 2.58 -5.38
CA SER A 352 -8.35 3.26 -4.08
C SER A 352 -8.02 4.74 -4.25
N ALA A 353 -7.13 5.09 -5.20
CA ALA A 353 -6.76 6.48 -5.46
C ALA A 353 -7.96 7.33 -5.96
N VAL A 354 -8.80 6.76 -6.82
CA VAL A 354 -10.04 7.43 -7.27
C VAL A 354 -11.02 7.56 -6.11
N LEU A 355 -11.29 6.49 -5.35
CA LEU A 355 -12.19 6.56 -4.20
C LEU A 355 -11.76 7.59 -3.16
N SER A 356 -10.46 7.66 -2.85
CA SER A 356 -9.92 8.67 -1.93
C SER A 356 -10.19 10.08 -2.44
N THR A 357 -10.02 10.31 -3.75
CA THR A 357 -10.35 11.61 -4.38
C THR A 357 -11.83 11.94 -4.28
N LEU A 358 -12.71 10.98 -4.56
CA LEU A 358 -14.18 11.16 -4.49
C LEU A 358 -14.66 11.40 -3.05
N SER A 359 -13.97 10.83 -2.07
CA SER A 359 -14.28 10.95 -0.64
C SER A 359 -13.96 12.33 -0.06
N CYS A 360 -13.20 13.16 -0.79
CA CYS A 360 -12.79 14.47 -0.32
C CYS A 360 -13.93 15.50 -0.46
N PRO A 361 -14.37 16.17 0.62
CA PRO A 361 -15.54 17.07 0.59
C PRO A 361 -15.43 18.23 -0.40
N HIS A 362 -14.23 18.74 -0.65
CA HIS A 362 -13.99 19.86 -1.57
C HIS A 362 -14.06 19.44 -3.04
N ASN A 363 -14.07 18.14 -3.36
CA ASN A 363 -14.14 17.61 -4.72
C ASN A 363 -15.57 17.38 -5.22
N GLY A 364 -16.61 17.89 -4.55
CA GLY A 364 -18.01 17.59 -4.89
C GLY A 364 -18.37 17.72 -6.37
N ALA A 365 -17.95 18.80 -7.03
CA ALA A 365 -18.22 19.00 -8.47
C ALA A 365 -17.47 18.01 -9.39
N LEU A 366 -16.29 17.55 -8.97
CA LEU A 366 -15.53 16.51 -9.67
C LEU A 366 -16.20 15.15 -9.45
N THR A 367 -16.62 14.86 -8.22
CA THR A 367 -17.31 13.62 -7.85
C THR A 367 -18.59 13.41 -8.66
N VAL A 368 -19.45 14.43 -8.78
CA VAL A 368 -20.69 14.34 -9.58
C VAL A 368 -20.40 13.95 -11.04
N LYS A 369 -19.31 14.45 -11.62
CA LYS A 369 -18.92 14.11 -13.01
C LYS A 369 -18.37 12.68 -13.13
N LEU A 370 -17.63 12.20 -12.13
CA LEU A 370 -16.91 10.93 -12.19
C LEU A 370 -17.72 9.71 -11.74
N VAL A 371 -18.68 9.89 -10.83
CA VAL A 371 -19.46 8.78 -10.26
C VAL A 371 -20.11 7.90 -11.34
N PRO A 372 -20.75 8.42 -12.40
CA PRO A 372 -21.33 7.57 -13.44
C PRO A 372 -20.29 6.67 -14.13
N PHE A 373 -19.17 7.25 -14.56
CA PHE A 373 -18.06 6.52 -15.18
C PHE A 373 -17.48 5.46 -14.24
N TYR A 374 -17.27 5.83 -12.98
CA TYR A 374 -16.69 4.95 -11.98
C TYR A 374 -17.59 3.75 -11.67
N ILE A 375 -18.90 3.97 -11.55
CA ILE A 375 -19.88 2.91 -11.30
C ILE A 375 -19.99 1.95 -12.49
N ASP A 376 -20.00 2.47 -13.72
CA ASP A 376 -19.96 1.62 -14.92
C ASP A 376 -18.69 0.76 -14.95
N THR A 377 -17.55 1.33 -14.55
CA THR A 377 -16.28 0.61 -14.45
C THR A 377 -16.29 -0.45 -13.35
N LEU A 378 -16.90 -0.16 -12.20
CA LEU A 378 -17.11 -1.10 -11.10
C LEU A 378 -17.92 -2.32 -11.58
N PHE A 379 -19.03 -2.08 -12.30
CA PHE A 379 -19.84 -3.16 -12.88
C PHE A 379 -19.11 -3.95 -13.96
N ALA A 380 -18.33 -3.30 -14.81
CA ALA A 380 -17.55 -3.98 -15.85
C ALA A 380 -16.42 -4.86 -15.26
N SER A 381 -15.90 -4.47 -14.08
CA SER A 381 -14.78 -5.15 -13.43
C SER A 381 -15.22 -6.31 -12.54
N PHE A 382 -16.43 -6.26 -11.96
CA PHE A 382 -16.98 -7.35 -11.17
C PHE A 382 -17.61 -8.43 -12.07
N PRO A 383 -17.35 -9.74 -11.82
CA PRO A 383 -16.55 -10.34 -10.75
C PRO A 383 -15.09 -10.68 -11.14
N SER A 384 -14.60 -10.20 -12.28
CA SER A 384 -13.34 -10.69 -12.87
C SER A 384 -12.08 -10.10 -12.20
N TYR A 385 -12.08 -8.80 -11.91
CA TYR A 385 -10.95 -8.07 -11.33
C TYR A 385 -11.18 -7.67 -9.87
N ILE A 386 -12.43 -7.68 -9.41
CA ILE A 386 -12.79 -7.32 -8.03
C ILE A 386 -13.61 -8.39 -7.36
N SER A 387 -13.32 -8.63 -6.09
CA SER A 387 -14.05 -9.57 -5.25
C SER A 387 -15.43 -9.02 -4.86
N THR A 388 -16.34 -9.91 -4.45
CA THR A 388 -17.65 -9.52 -3.88
C THR A 388 -17.48 -8.52 -2.73
N ARG A 389 -16.46 -8.72 -1.89
CA ARG A 389 -16.16 -7.83 -0.77
C ARG A 389 -15.71 -6.46 -1.25
N GLN A 390 -14.75 -6.40 -2.18
CA GLN A 390 -14.24 -5.15 -2.74
C GLN A 390 -15.35 -4.36 -3.43
N PHE A 391 -16.18 -5.01 -4.25
CA PHE A 391 -17.33 -4.39 -4.91
C PHE A 391 -18.29 -3.75 -3.90
N ARG A 392 -18.69 -4.51 -2.87
CA ARG A 392 -19.60 -4.03 -1.82
C ARG A 392 -19.04 -2.85 -1.06
N VAL A 393 -17.76 -2.91 -0.67
CA VAL A 393 -17.09 -1.80 0.04
C VAL A 393 -17.01 -0.57 -0.84
N ALA A 394 -16.59 -0.70 -2.10
CA ALA A 394 -16.49 0.40 -3.03
C ALA A 394 -17.84 1.09 -3.27
N PHE A 395 -18.89 0.31 -3.54
CA PHE A 395 -20.23 0.84 -3.75
C PHE A 395 -20.79 1.49 -2.48
N LYS A 396 -20.59 0.87 -1.32
CA LYS A 396 -20.96 1.43 -0.02
C LYS A 396 -20.30 2.79 0.21
N THR A 397 -19.02 2.93 -0.12
CA THR A 397 -18.29 4.20 -0.03
C THR A 397 -18.89 5.26 -0.96
N ILE A 398 -19.22 4.92 -2.21
CA ILE A 398 -19.91 5.85 -3.11
C ILE A 398 -21.27 6.26 -2.55
N MET A 399 -22.05 5.31 -2.03
CA MET A 399 -23.35 5.58 -1.43
C MET A 399 -23.24 6.54 -0.24
N GLN A 400 -22.21 6.40 0.60
CA GLN A 400 -21.93 7.37 1.66
C GLN A 400 -21.66 8.77 1.10
N ILE A 401 -20.83 8.87 0.06
CA ILE A 401 -20.43 10.15 -0.55
C ILE A 401 -21.62 10.88 -1.21
N VAL A 402 -22.53 10.15 -1.87
CA VAL A 402 -23.69 10.75 -2.55
C VAL A 402 -24.91 10.93 -1.65
N SER A 403 -24.78 10.61 -0.36
CA SER A 403 -25.86 10.69 0.62
C SER A 403 -25.57 11.70 1.74
N PRO A 404 -26.58 12.16 2.50
CA PRO A 404 -26.34 13.02 3.65
C PRO A 404 -25.37 12.37 4.66
N PRO A 405 -24.42 13.12 5.25
CA PRO A 405 -24.34 14.58 5.32
C PRO A 405 -23.52 15.27 4.22
N PHE A 406 -23.08 14.55 3.17
CA PHE A 406 -22.21 15.15 2.16
C PHE A 406 -22.93 16.19 1.29
N PRO A 407 -22.26 17.28 0.86
CA PRO A 407 -22.88 18.36 0.09
C PRO A 407 -23.50 17.92 -1.25
N ILE A 408 -23.01 16.82 -1.83
CA ILE A 408 -23.52 16.26 -3.09
C ILE A 408 -24.99 15.88 -2.97
N ALA A 409 -25.43 15.35 -1.82
CA ALA A 409 -26.82 14.94 -1.61
C ALA A 409 -27.81 16.11 -1.70
N ALA A 410 -27.36 17.35 -1.45
CA ALA A 410 -28.16 18.55 -1.62
C ALA A 410 -28.15 19.08 -3.07
N THR A 411 -27.06 18.85 -3.80
CA THR A 411 -26.88 19.33 -5.18
C THR A 411 -27.55 18.40 -6.19
N ASP A 412 -27.44 17.09 -5.96
CA ASP A 412 -27.92 16.01 -6.83
C ASP A 412 -28.70 14.96 -6.01
N PRO A 413 -29.91 15.28 -5.51
CA PRO A 413 -30.64 14.42 -4.56
C PRO A 413 -31.06 13.06 -5.14
N TYR A 414 -31.23 12.97 -6.47
CA TYR A 414 -31.66 11.74 -7.15
C TYR A 414 -30.51 10.77 -7.46
N LEU A 415 -29.25 11.17 -7.25
CA LEU A 415 -28.09 10.36 -7.62
C LEU A 415 -28.05 9.05 -6.81
N SER A 416 -28.28 9.12 -5.48
CA SER A 416 -28.31 7.95 -4.60
C SER A 416 -29.34 6.89 -5.03
N GLU A 417 -30.54 7.33 -5.39
CA GLU A 417 -31.61 6.47 -5.89
C GLU A 417 -31.29 5.87 -7.27
N THR A 418 -30.73 6.69 -8.17
CA THR A 418 -30.33 6.25 -9.51
C THR A 418 -29.28 5.13 -9.43
N LEU A 419 -28.30 5.26 -8.53
CA LEU A 419 -27.29 4.22 -8.32
C LEU A 419 -27.89 2.91 -7.80
N LEU A 420 -28.87 2.98 -6.89
CA LEU A 420 -29.57 1.78 -6.43
C LEU A 420 -30.40 1.13 -7.52
N GLU A 421 -31.08 1.89 -8.37
CA GLU A 421 -31.80 1.35 -9.52
C GLU A 421 -30.84 0.68 -10.51
N MET A 422 -29.64 1.23 -10.74
CA MET A 422 -28.62 0.57 -11.55
C MET A 422 -28.21 -0.80 -10.98
N VAL A 423 -27.94 -0.89 -9.67
CA VAL A 423 -27.60 -2.16 -9.01
C VAL A 423 -28.76 -3.15 -9.09
N ARG A 424 -29.99 -2.70 -8.81
CA ARG A 424 -31.19 -3.52 -8.87
C ARG A 424 -31.41 -4.08 -10.26
N PHE A 425 -31.35 -3.24 -11.29
CA PHE A 425 -31.52 -3.66 -12.68
C PHE A 425 -30.47 -4.71 -13.08
N ARG A 426 -29.21 -4.51 -12.69
CA ARG A 426 -28.14 -5.48 -12.91
C ARG A 426 -28.38 -6.79 -12.15
N ALA A 427 -28.82 -6.73 -10.89
CA ALA A 427 -29.09 -7.91 -10.06
C ALA A 427 -30.16 -8.83 -10.67
N LEU A 428 -31.18 -8.26 -11.32
CA LEU A 428 -32.25 -9.03 -11.96
C LEU A 428 -31.77 -9.83 -13.19
N GLY A 429 -30.67 -9.40 -13.84
CA GLY A 429 -30.08 -10.06 -15.00
C GLY A 429 -28.72 -10.73 -14.77
N ALA A 430 -28.20 -10.70 -13.54
CA ALA A 430 -26.87 -11.17 -13.19
C ALA A 430 -26.76 -12.70 -13.14
N ALA A 431 -25.54 -13.22 -13.26
CA ALA A 431 -25.29 -14.66 -13.19
C ALA A 431 -25.66 -15.24 -11.81
N THR A 432 -26.34 -16.38 -11.83
CA THR A 432 -26.74 -17.13 -10.61
C THR A 432 -25.76 -18.25 -10.27
N THR A 433 -24.71 -18.43 -11.07
CA THR A 433 -23.66 -19.41 -10.81
C THR A 433 -22.82 -19.00 -9.60
N PRO A 434 -22.42 -19.95 -8.73
CA PRO A 434 -21.47 -19.69 -7.65
C PRO A 434 -20.20 -19.02 -8.18
N LEU A 435 -19.79 -17.94 -7.53
CA LEU A 435 -18.50 -17.29 -7.77
C LEU A 435 -17.37 -18.13 -7.16
N PRO A 436 -16.18 -18.15 -7.79
CA PRO A 436 -15.01 -18.80 -7.22
C PRO A 436 -14.59 -18.14 -5.90
N GLU A 437 -14.00 -18.92 -5.00
CA GLU A 437 -13.47 -18.41 -3.75
C GLU A 437 -12.35 -17.38 -4.02
N THR A 438 -12.52 -16.16 -3.51
CA THR A 438 -11.53 -15.09 -3.68
C THR A 438 -10.43 -15.19 -2.62
N PRO A 439 -9.17 -14.87 -2.93
CA PRO A 439 -8.04 -14.95 -1.99
C PRO A 439 -8.21 -14.10 -0.71
N ASP A 440 -9.04 -13.05 -0.74
CA ASP A 440 -9.45 -12.27 0.44
C ASP A 440 -10.13 -13.11 1.54
N ALA A 441 -10.71 -14.26 1.19
CA ALA A 441 -11.32 -15.19 2.15
C ALA A 441 -10.29 -16.08 2.86
N ALA A 442 -9.07 -16.20 2.32
CA ALA A 442 -7.98 -17.00 2.88
C ALA A 442 -7.00 -16.19 3.76
N SER A 443 -6.99 -14.86 3.65
CA SER A 443 -6.05 -13.97 4.35
C SER A 443 -6.59 -13.32 5.65
N SER A 444 -7.83 -13.62 6.04
CA SER A 444 -8.42 -13.14 7.29
C SER A 444 -7.93 -13.98 8.48
N ASP A 445 -7.06 -13.39 9.32
CA ASP A 445 -6.68 -13.90 10.66
C ASP A 445 -7.86 -13.89 11.67
N ALA A 446 -9.03 -13.38 11.28
CA ALA A 446 -10.26 -13.56 12.05
C ALA A 446 -10.82 -14.98 11.82
N ALA A 447 -11.25 -15.61 12.92
CA ALA A 447 -11.82 -16.96 12.98
C ALA A 447 -12.67 -17.31 11.74
N PRO A 448 -12.64 -18.57 11.25
CA PRO A 448 -13.29 -18.96 10.01
C PRO A 448 -14.78 -18.67 10.09
N ALA A 449 -15.20 -17.55 9.51
CA ALA A 449 -16.60 -17.30 9.24
C ALA A 449 -17.05 -18.34 8.21
N PRO A 450 -18.24 -18.94 8.34
CA PRO A 450 -18.73 -19.89 7.35
C PRO A 450 -18.71 -19.24 5.97
N GLN A 451 -17.92 -19.81 5.06
CA GLN A 451 -17.79 -19.31 3.70
C GLN A 451 -19.15 -19.46 3.01
N HIS A 452 -19.83 -18.33 2.83
CA HIS A 452 -21.13 -18.31 2.19
C HIS A 452 -20.95 -18.33 0.67
N VAL A 453 -21.54 -19.34 0.02
CA VAL A 453 -21.59 -19.42 -1.44
C VAL A 453 -22.36 -18.21 -1.97
N THR A 454 -21.70 -17.37 -2.77
CA THR A 454 -22.30 -16.18 -3.38
C THR A 454 -22.23 -16.30 -4.90
N SER A 455 -23.29 -15.87 -5.59
CA SER A 455 -23.33 -15.57 -7.02
C SER A 455 -23.25 -14.07 -7.26
N GLU A 456 -23.00 -13.67 -8.51
CA GLU A 456 -23.04 -12.27 -8.93
C GLU A 456 -24.36 -11.61 -8.52
N GLN A 457 -25.50 -12.28 -8.77
CA GLN A 457 -26.81 -11.80 -8.34
C GLN A 457 -26.89 -11.59 -6.82
N SER A 458 -26.50 -12.58 -6.01
CA SER A 458 -26.56 -12.45 -4.55
C SER A 458 -25.64 -11.35 -4.01
N SER A 459 -24.48 -11.12 -4.65
CA SER A 459 -23.53 -10.08 -4.30
C SER A 459 -24.08 -8.67 -4.57
N LEU A 460 -24.79 -8.49 -5.69
CA LEU A 460 -25.47 -7.23 -6.00
C LEU A 460 -26.62 -6.95 -5.03
N VAL A 461 -27.38 -7.97 -4.63
CA VAL A 461 -28.43 -7.79 -3.60
C VAL A 461 -27.83 -7.47 -2.23
N LEU A 462 -26.74 -8.12 -1.83
CA LEU A 462 -25.99 -7.74 -0.62
C LEU A 462 -25.53 -6.28 -0.67
N THR A 463 -25.14 -5.80 -1.86
CA THR A 463 -24.76 -4.41 -2.08
C THR A 463 -25.94 -3.45 -1.87
N LEU A 464 -27.14 -3.80 -2.35
CA LEU A 464 -28.37 -3.02 -2.07
C LEU A 464 -28.62 -2.91 -0.55
N ILE A 465 -28.46 -4.02 0.17
CA ILE A 465 -28.66 -4.08 1.63
C ILE A 465 -27.66 -3.16 2.35
N ASP A 466 -26.38 -3.23 1.98
CA ASP A 466 -25.33 -2.41 2.61
C ASP A 466 -25.49 -0.91 2.35
N ALA A 467 -26.27 -0.52 1.34
CA ALA A 467 -26.56 0.87 1.00
C ALA A 467 -27.74 1.47 1.80
N LEU A 468 -28.65 0.64 2.33
CA LEU A 468 -29.84 1.08 3.06
C LEU A 468 -29.56 2.07 4.19
N PRO A 469 -28.50 1.92 5.02
CA PRO A 469 -28.21 2.85 6.11
C PRO A 469 -27.87 4.27 5.66
N TYR A 470 -27.51 4.48 4.38
CA TYR A 470 -27.08 5.78 3.88
C TYR A 470 -28.19 6.55 3.18
N LEU A 471 -29.28 5.88 2.80
CA LEU A 471 -30.32 6.50 2.00
C LEU A 471 -30.95 7.74 2.66
N PRO A 472 -31.35 8.76 1.88
CA PRO A 472 -32.22 9.81 2.36
C PRO A 472 -33.49 9.22 3.00
N LEU A 473 -33.93 9.78 4.14
CA LEU A 473 -35.07 9.27 4.92
C LEU A 473 -36.33 8.95 4.09
N PRO A 474 -36.74 9.80 3.11
CA PRO A 474 -37.95 9.51 2.32
C PRO A 474 -37.88 8.22 1.52
N LEU A 475 -36.67 7.77 1.17
CA LEU A 475 -36.43 6.61 0.31
C LEU A 475 -36.31 5.30 1.10
N VAL A 476 -36.04 5.35 2.40
CA VAL A 476 -35.67 4.18 3.21
C VAL A 476 -36.77 3.11 3.17
N GLN A 477 -38.02 3.48 3.45
CA GLN A 477 -39.12 2.51 3.52
C GLN A 477 -39.39 1.83 2.17
N GLU A 478 -39.35 2.60 1.08
CA GLU A 478 -39.53 2.08 -0.27
C GLU A 478 -38.40 1.12 -0.64
N TRP A 479 -37.16 1.55 -0.44
CA TRP A 479 -35.99 0.75 -0.80
C TRP A 479 -35.78 -0.48 0.07
N MET A 480 -36.22 -0.48 1.33
CA MET A 480 -36.31 -1.71 2.13
C MET A 480 -37.25 -2.73 1.49
N THR A 481 -38.39 -2.27 0.99
CA THR A 481 -39.38 -3.12 0.30
C THR A 481 -38.81 -3.65 -1.01
N VAL A 482 -38.24 -2.79 -1.84
CA VAL A 482 -37.62 -3.14 -3.14
C VAL A 482 -36.46 -4.13 -2.94
N THR A 483 -35.61 -3.89 -1.94
CA THR A 483 -34.47 -4.76 -1.62
C THR A 483 -34.94 -6.13 -1.15
N ALA A 484 -35.96 -6.20 -0.29
CA ALA A 484 -36.56 -7.47 0.16
C ALA A 484 -37.17 -8.27 -1.01
N GLN A 485 -37.86 -7.59 -1.94
CA GLN A 485 -38.39 -8.22 -3.15
C GLN A 485 -37.27 -8.75 -4.06
N THR A 486 -36.20 -7.97 -4.23
CA THR A 486 -35.05 -8.36 -5.06
C THR A 486 -34.30 -9.55 -4.43
N MET A 487 -34.17 -9.60 -3.11
CA MET A 487 -33.65 -10.76 -2.37
C MET A 487 -34.49 -12.02 -2.60
N ASN A 488 -35.82 -11.90 -2.59
CA ASN A 488 -36.71 -13.03 -2.82
C ASN A 488 -36.65 -13.59 -4.25
N ALA A 489 -36.13 -12.81 -5.21
CA ALA A 489 -35.89 -13.25 -6.58
C ALA A 489 -34.69 -14.21 -6.73
N ILE A 490 -33.80 -14.29 -5.74
CA ILE A 490 -32.65 -15.23 -5.74
C ILE A 490 -33.18 -16.65 -5.66
N ALA A 491 -33.10 -17.44 -6.73
CA ALA A 491 -33.73 -18.76 -6.79
C ALA A 491 -33.14 -19.78 -5.80
N ASP A 492 -31.82 -19.78 -5.62
CA ASP A 492 -31.10 -20.72 -4.75
C ASP A 492 -31.25 -20.33 -3.26
N PRO A 493 -31.89 -21.17 -2.42
CA PRO A 493 -32.02 -20.91 -0.99
C PRO A 493 -30.67 -20.80 -0.27
N ALA A 494 -29.63 -21.52 -0.71
CA ALA A 494 -28.32 -21.51 -0.08
C ALA A 494 -27.61 -20.16 -0.27
N MET A 495 -27.81 -19.51 -1.42
CA MET A 495 -27.30 -18.16 -1.71
C MET A 495 -28.20 -17.06 -1.14
N ARG A 496 -29.51 -17.33 -1.00
CA ARG A 496 -30.48 -16.37 -0.43
C ARG A 496 -30.32 -16.22 1.08
N GLN A 497 -30.00 -17.30 1.79
CA GLN A 497 -29.92 -17.30 3.24
C GLN A 497 -28.89 -16.28 3.79
N PRO A 498 -27.65 -16.20 3.29
CA PRO A 498 -26.68 -15.19 3.72
C PRO A 498 -27.15 -13.75 3.45
N VAL A 499 -27.86 -13.53 2.34
CA VAL A 499 -28.43 -12.22 1.99
C VAL A 499 -29.53 -11.83 2.98
N LYS A 500 -30.40 -12.78 3.34
CA LYS A 500 -31.43 -12.62 4.36
C LYS A 500 -30.83 -12.34 5.73
N ASP A 501 -29.80 -13.08 6.12
CA ASP A 501 -29.12 -12.89 7.40
C ASP A 501 -28.50 -11.49 7.49
N ARG A 502 -27.86 -11.02 6.42
CA ARG A 502 -27.32 -9.65 6.35
C ARG A 502 -28.43 -8.59 6.40
N PHE A 503 -29.58 -8.82 5.74
CA PHE A 503 -30.72 -7.89 5.83
C PHE A 503 -31.19 -7.74 7.28
N LEU A 504 -31.33 -8.87 8.00
CA LEU A 504 -31.74 -8.88 9.40
C LEU A 504 -30.68 -8.23 10.30
N GLU A 505 -29.41 -8.47 10.02
CA GLU A 505 -28.30 -7.86 10.75
C GLU A 505 -28.36 -6.32 10.66
N VAL A 506 -28.55 -5.75 9.46
CA VAL A 506 -28.63 -4.29 9.28
C VAL A 506 -29.78 -3.66 10.10
N LEU A 507 -30.88 -4.39 10.31
CA LEU A 507 -32.00 -3.91 11.14
C LEU A 507 -31.68 -3.88 12.65
N VAL A 508 -30.72 -4.69 13.11
CA VAL A 508 -30.49 -4.95 14.55
C VAL A 508 -29.11 -4.46 15.02
N SER A 509 -28.12 -4.37 14.13
CA SER A 509 -26.71 -4.08 14.46
C SER A 509 -26.43 -2.64 14.87
N GLY A 510 -27.38 -1.73 14.68
CA GLY A 510 -27.19 -0.29 14.91
C GLY A 510 -26.45 0.42 13.78
N GLU A 511 -26.31 -0.20 12.60
CA GLU A 511 -25.78 0.47 11.40
C GLU A 511 -26.70 1.59 10.89
N MET A 512 -28.01 1.49 11.12
CA MET A 512 -28.96 2.56 10.88
C MET A 512 -28.93 3.58 12.02
N ASP A 513 -28.94 4.87 11.68
CA ASP A 513 -29.16 5.92 12.67
C ASP A 513 -30.59 5.88 13.25
N VAL A 514 -30.84 6.66 14.29
CA VAL A 514 -32.09 6.60 15.07
C VAL A 514 -33.33 6.79 14.20
N GLU A 515 -33.28 7.72 13.25
CA GLU A 515 -34.42 8.04 12.37
C GLU A 515 -34.68 6.92 11.36
N ARG A 516 -33.62 6.38 10.72
CA ARG A 516 -33.75 5.24 9.81
C ARG A 516 -34.17 3.97 10.52
N ALA A 517 -33.65 3.72 11.72
CA ALA A 517 -34.05 2.59 12.55
C ALA A 517 -35.53 2.66 12.93
N ALA A 518 -36.06 3.85 13.25
CA ALA A 518 -37.48 4.03 13.53
C ALA A 518 -38.36 3.68 12.31
N ILE A 519 -37.95 4.11 11.11
CA ILE A 519 -38.61 3.73 9.84
C ILE A 519 -38.53 2.20 9.65
N GLY A 520 -37.36 1.61 9.90
CA GLY A 520 -37.16 0.16 9.76
C GLY A 520 -38.04 -0.67 10.69
N VAL A 521 -38.18 -0.25 11.95
CA VAL A 521 -39.08 -0.90 12.93
C VAL A 521 -40.54 -0.78 12.52
N ALA A 522 -40.97 0.40 12.08
CA ALA A 522 -42.33 0.59 11.57
C ALA A 522 -42.58 -0.28 10.34
N TRP A 523 -41.65 -0.28 9.38
CA TRP A 523 -41.74 -1.11 8.18
C TRP A 523 -41.84 -2.61 8.50
N TRP A 524 -41.00 -3.09 9.44
CA TRP A 524 -41.01 -4.48 9.89
C TRP A 524 -42.30 -4.87 10.60
N GLY A 525 -42.83 -3.99 11.46
CA GLY A 525 -43.97 -4.29 12.32
C GLY A 525 -45.35 -4.05 11.70
N THR A 526 -45.53 -2.95 10.98
CA THR A 526 -46.86 -2.49 10.52
C THR A 526 -47.00 -2.40 9.00
N CYS A 527 -45.90 -2.38 8.23
CA CYS A 527 -45.95 -2.26 6.77
C CYS A 527 -45.68 -3.58 6.01
N GLY A 528 -45.73 -4.73 6.68
CA GLY A 528 -45.60 -6.03 6.03
C GLY A 528 -44.15 -6.48 5.74
N GLY A 529 -43.15 -5.77 6.26
CA GLY A 529 -41.73 -6.07 6.02
C GLY A 529 -41.30 -7.43 6.57
N ARG A 530 -41.84 -7.83 7.72
CA ARG A 530 -41.58 -9.15 8.33
C ARG A 530 -42.00 -10.28 7.41
N GLU A 531 -43.19 -10.22 6.82
CA GLU A 531 -43.71 -11.25 5.91
C GLU A 531 -42.88 -11.31 4.63
N LEU A 532 -42.46 -10.14 4.12
CA LEU A 532 -41.61 -10.05 2.93
C LEU A 532 -40.23 -10.70 3.15
N VAL A 533 -39.59 -10.50 4.30
CA VAL A 533 -38.24 -11.04 4.56
C VAL A 533 -38.28 -12.48 5.08
N VAL A 534 -39.22 -12.81 5.98
CA VAL A 534 -39.27 -14.12 6.63
C VAL A 534 -39.97 -15.15 5.76
N ALA A 535 -41.11 -14.80 5.16
CA ALA A 535 -41.98 -15.73 4.44
C ALA A 535 -41.81 -15.66 2.91
N GLY A 536 -40.95 -14.77 2.38
CA GLY A 536 -40.68 -14.62 0.94
C GLY A 536 -41.73 -13.80 0.18
N GLY A 537 -42.60 -13.09 0.90
CA GLY A 537 -43.74 -12.36 0.34
C GLY A 537 -44.91 -13.27 -0.08
N PRO A 538 -46.12 -12.71 -0.26
CA PRO A 538 -47.24 -13.50 -0.77
C PRO A 538 -46.92 -13.94 -2.19
N GLN A 539 -46.91 -15.26 -2.43
CA GLN A 539 -47.30 -15.76 -3.74
C GLN A 539 -48.64 -15.11 -4.05
N LEU A 540 -48.74 -14.32 -5.12
CA LEU A 540 -49.99 -13.75 -5.60
C LEU A 540 -50.95 -14.90 -5.91
N ALA A 541 -51.63 -15.41 -4.90
CA ALA A 541 -52.85 -16.15 -5.05
C ALA A 541 -53.86 -15.16 -5.65
N PRO A 542 -54.47 -15.45 -6.80
CA PRO A 542 -55.42 -14.54 -7.41
C PRO A 542 -56.64 -14.44 -6.47
N VAL A 543 -56.74 -13.34 -5.73
CA VAL A 543 -57.89 -13.07 -4.88
C VAL A 543 -59.03 -12.61 -5.78
N MET A 544 -59.88 -13.56 -6.16
CA MET A 544 -61.17 -13.29 -6.79
C MET A 544 -62.06 -12.55 -5.76
N SER A 545 -62.29 -11.27 -6.01
CA SER A 545 -63.21 -10.45 -5.22
C SER A 545 -64.65 -10.75 -5.62
N GLY A 546 -65.47 -11.18 -4.67
CA GLY A 546 -66.93 -11.19 -4.83
C GLY A 546 -67.62 -12.46 -4.34
N ALA A 547 -67.93 -12.52 -3.04
CA ALA A 547 -69.13 -13.19 -2.55
C ALA A 547 -69.53 -12.58 -1.21
N ILE A 548 -70.54 -11.71 -1.25
CA ILE A 548 -71.30 -11.24 -0.08
C ILE A 548 -72.07 -12.45 0.44
N VAL A 549 -71.85 -12.84 1.70
CA VAL A 549 -72.70 -13.82 2.39
C VAL A 549 -73.85 -13.03 3.01
N GLU A 550 -75.05 -13.20 2.46
CA GLU A 550 -76.29 -12.71 3.05
C GLU A 550 -76.64 -13.51 4.32
N ASP A 551 -77.10 -12.76 5.32
CA ASP A 551 -77.43 -13.19 6.66
C ASP A 551 -78.90 -13.65 6.70
N GLU A 552 -79.17 -14.97 6.71
CA GLU A 552 -80.52 -15.50 6.92
C GLU A 552 -80.73 -15.97 8.36
N ARG A 553 -81.49 -15.15 9.11
CA ARG A 553 -82.19 -15.53 10.34
C ARG A 553 -83.46 -16.31 10.02
N ALA A 554 -83.62 -17.49 10.62
CA ALA A 554 -84.87 -18.05 11.17
C ALA A 554 -84.57 -19.47 11.71
N SER A 555 -85.19 -20.05 12.73
CA SER A 555 -86.14 -19.67 13.78
C SER A 555 -86.36 -20.93 14.63
N LYS A 556 -86.44 -20.78 15.96
CA LYS A 556 -87.11 -21.61 16.98
C LYS A 556 -87.09 -23.15 16.88
N LEU A 557 -86.45 -23.76 17.88
CA LEU A 557 -87.13 -24.50 18.98
C LEU A 557 -86.27 -24.47 20.24
#